data_AF-A0A1Q2L496-F1
#
_entry.id   AF-A0A1Q2L496-F1
#
_cell.length_a   1.000
_cell.length_b   1.000
_cell.length_c   1.000
_cell.angle_alpha   90.00
_cell.angle_beta   90.00
_cell.angle_gamma   90.00
#
_symmetry.space_group_name_H-M   'P 1'
#
loop_
_entity.id
_entity.type
_entity.pdbx_description
1 polymer ?
#
loop_
_entity_poly.entity_id
_entity_poly.type
_entity_poly.pdbx_seq_one_letter_code
_entity_poly.pdbx_strand_id
1 'polypeptide(L)'
;MPEGNHERKKTWSASEIEFLKEFHAENSSLSEIAMALGRSVSSVQNKAQKLGLYNKGGNDNQRWTAEEVAYLDDQWGVLNYHAIAKKLERTPEAVRVKAYGLGYSSFLLSQDGITLTALGKALHVNYSTLRRWERLYGLPAQPVKTTETRRKPIISLSAFWEWAAKNRNGIDFSRIAPHALGVEPEWVREQRQQDVHDKRKKKRYSNWTETEEKWLLLLVKQGKYTYKELAGLLNRPENTIVKKLNDCKFTARPLKASPRRWKEEDVETLLNLRRKGFTLREIADQLGRSEMAVKGKYQKLKTRESSR
;
A
#
# COMPACT_ATOMS: atom_id res chain seq x y z
N MET A 1 38.42 -52.16 10.29
CA MET A 1 39.33 -51.27 9.55
C MET A 1 39.04 -51.40 8.07
N PRO A 2 38.55 -50.37 7.38
CA PRO A 2 38.78 -50.24 5.95
C PRO A 2 39.80 -49.12 5.74
N GLU A 3 40.95 -49.46 5.15
CA GLU A 3 42.02 -48.52 4.84
C GLU A 3 41.53 -47.49 3.81
N GLY A 4 41.47 -46.22 4.24
CA GLY A 4 41.20 -45.10 3.35
C GLY A 4 42.38 -44.88 2.41
N ASN A 5 42.22 -45.30 1.15
CA ASN A 5 43.15 -44.97 0.07
C ASN A 5 43.10 -43.46 -0.22
N HIS A 6 43.90 -42.68 0.51
CA HIS A 6 44.16 -41.28 0.15
C HIS A 6 45.13 -41.26 -1.03
N GLU A 7 44.60 -41.35 -2.25
CA GLU A 7 45.37 -41.08 -3.46
C GLU A 7 46.00 -39.69 -3.36
N ARG A 8 47.33 -39.65 -3.36
CA ARG A 8 48.12 -38.41 -3.33
C ARG A 8 47.68 -37.51 -4.49
N LYS A 9 47.34 -36.25 -4.20
CA LYS A 9 46.95 -35.25 -5.23
C LYS A 9 48.00 -35.21 -6.34
N LYS A 10 47.64 -35.70 -7.53
CA LYS A 10 48.48 -35.67 -8.74
C LYS A 10 48.86 -34.23 -9.07
N THR A 11 50.13 -33.90 -8.91
CA THR A 11 50.68 -32.58 -9.29
C THR A 11 50.56 -32.39 -10.80
N TRP A 12 50.42 -31.15 -11.25
CA TRP A 12 50.35 -30.83 -12.69
C TRP A 12 51.77 -30.80 -13.26
N SER A 13 52.04 -31.58 -14.30
CA SER A 13 53.30 -31.51 -15.04
C SER A 13 53.32 -30.30 -15.97
N ALA A 14 54.51 -29.90 -16.44
CA ALA A 14 54.67 -28.85 -17.43
C ALA A 14 53.95 -29.19 -18.75
N SER A 15 54.04 -30.45 -19.18
CA SER A 15 53.37 -30.94 -20.39
C SER A 15 51.84 -30.92 -20.28
N GLU A 16 51.26 -31.23 -19.12
CA GLU A 16 49.81 -31.13 -18.90
C GLU A 16 49.33 -29.67 -18.89
N ILE A 17 50.20 -28.73 -18.50
CA ILE A 17 49.90 -27.28 -18.51
C ILE A 17 49.98 -26.72 -19.94
N GLU A 18 50.97 -27.12 -20.73
CA GLU A 18 51.07 -26.77 -22.16
C GLU A 18 49.90 -27.33 -22.94
N PHE A 19 49.58 -28.62 -22.75
CA PHE A 19 48.42 -29.26 -23.35
C PHE A 19 47.13 -28.50 -23.04
N LEU A 20 46.92 -28.10 -21.77
CA LEU A 20 45.76 -27.32 -21.37
C LEU A 20 45.69 -25.93 -22.03
N LYS A 21 46.83 -25.30 -22.32
CA LYS A 21 46.88 -23.98 -22.98
C LYS A 21 46.60 -24.09 -24.48
N GLU A 22 47.19 -25.07 -25.15
CA GLU A 22 46.99 -25.31 -26.59
C GLU A 22 45.57 -25.73 -26.90
N PHE A 23 45.03 -26.73 -26.19
CA PHE A 23 43.69 -27.23 -26.42
C PHE A 23 42.58 -26.22 -26.06
N HIS A 24 42.86 -25.29 -25.15
CA HIS A 24 41.96 -24.17 -24.88
C HIS A 24 41.93 -23.16 -26.04
N ALA A 25 43.05 -22.97 -26.76
CA ALA A 25 43.08 -22.11 -27.95
C ALA A 25 42.28 -22.69 -29.13
N GLU A 26 42.09 -24.00 -29.16
CA GLU A 26 41.33 -24.74 -30.19
C GLU A 26 39.82 -24.86 -29.89
N ASN A 27 39.30 -24.22 -28.83
CA ASN A 27 37.88 -24.23 -28.44
C ASN A 27 37.30 -25.61 -28.06
N SER A 28 38.13 -26.59 -27.70
CA SER A 28 37.66 -27.92 -27.27
C SER A 28 36.91 -27.88 -25.93
N SER A 29 36.01 -28.84 -25.72
CA SER A 29 35.19 -28.86 -24.50
C SER A 29 36.01 -29.29 -23.27
N LEU A 30 35.67 -28.77 -22.09
CA LEU A 30 36.31 -29.16 -20.82
C LEU A 30 36.23 -30.68 -20.54
N SER A 31 35.21 -31.34 -21.10
CA SER A 31 35.03 -32.79 -21.01
C SER A 31 36.04 -33.54 -21.87
N GLU A 32 36.31 -33.06 -23.09
CA GLU A 32 37.34 -33.63 -23.99
C GLU A 32 38.74 -33.47 -23.40
N ILE A 33 39.06 -32.29 -22.87
CA ILE A 33 40.35 -32.02 -22.22
C ILE A 33 40.54 -32.91 -20.99
N ALA A 34 39.48 -33.12 -20.21
CA ALA A 34 39.50 -34.01 -19.04
C ALA A 34 39.73 -35.48 -19.43
N MET A 35 39.08 -35.95 -20.50
CA MET A 35 39.30 -37.30 -21.04
C MET A 35 40.73 -37.48 -21.55
N ALA A 36 41.26 -36.52 -22.31
CA ALA A 36 42.62 -36.58 -22.87
C ALA A 36 43.71 -36.58 -21.79
N LEU A 37 43.52 -35.81 -20.70
CA LEU A 37 44.46 -35.74 -19.58
C LEU A 37 44.27 -36.84 -18.53
N GLY A 38 43.23 -37.67 -18.65
CA GLY A 38 42.87 -38.67 -17.64
C GLY A 38 42.61 -38.04 -16.26
N ARG A 39 42.01 -36.83 -16.23
CA ARG A 39 41.71 -36.07 -15.01
C ARG A 39 40.22 -35.79 -14.91
N SER A 40 39.71 -35.48 -13.72
CA SER A 40 38.32 -35.04 -13.57
C SER A 40 38.10 -33.66 -14.18
N VAL A 41 36.91 -33.43 -14.74
CA VAL A 41 36.49 -32.13 -15.32
C VAL A 41 36.71 -30.99 -14.33
N SER A 42 36.38 -31.21 -13.05
CA SER A 42 36.57 -30.21 -11.98
C SER A 42 38.06 -29.89 -11.71
N SER A 43 38.96 -30.86 -11.88
CA SER A 43 40.41 -30.65 -11.72
C SER A 43 40.97 -29.78 -12.85
N VAL A 44 40.55 -30.07 -14.09
CA VAL A 44 40.91 -29.29 -15.28
C VAL A 44 40.37 -27.86 -15.17
N GLN A 45 39.10 -27.70 -14.79
CA GLN A 45 38.46 -26.40 -14.57
C GLN A 45 39.21 -25.55 -13.53
N ASN A 46 39.54 -26.14 -12.37
CA ASN A 46 40.26 -25.43 -11.31
C ASN A 46 41.67 -25.00 -11.75
N LYS A 47 42.36 -25.81 -12.56
CA LYS A 47 43.69 -25.45 -13.09
C LYS A 47 43.59 -24.39 -14.17
N ALA A 48 42.66 -24.52 -15.11
CA ALA A 48 42.43 -23.54 -16.16
C ALA A 48 42.05 -22.16 -15.59
N GLN A 49 41.25 -22.13 -14.51
CA GLN A 49 40.97 -20.91 -13.75
C GLN A 49 42.22 -20.31 -13.11
N LYS A 50 43.08 -21.12 -12.48
CA LYS A 50 44.35 -20.64 -11.90
C LYS A 50 45.33 -20.13 -12.95
N LEU A 51 45.24 -20.63 -14.17
CA LEU A 51 46.07 -20.21 -15.31
C LEU A 51 45.45 -19.02 -16.07
N GLY A 52 44.30 -18.49 -15.64
CA GLY A 52 43.64 -17.36 -16.29
C GLY A 52 43.06 -17.65 -17.67
N LEU A 53 42.90 -18.94 -18.02
CA LEU A 53 42.39 -19.36 -19.33
C LEU A 53 40.88 -19.16 -19.45
N TYR A 54 40.15 -19.18 -18.32
CA TYR A 54 38.74 -18.80 -18.27
C TYR A 54 38.60 -17.41 -17.65
N ASN A 55 38.15 -16.45 -18.46
CA ASN A 55 37.64 -15.19 -17.93
C ASN A 55 36.36 -15.47 -17.13
N LYS A 56 36.37 -15.14 -15.83
CA LYS A 56 35.12 -14.73 -15.19
C LYS A 56 34.60 -13.56 -16.03
N GLY A 57 33.35 -13.64 -16.50
CA GLY A 57 32.74 -12.52 -17.22
C GLY A 57 32.99 -11.23 -16.44
N GLY A 58 33.58 -10.22 -17.09
CA GLY A 58 33.95 -8.92 -16.54
C GLY A 58 35.09 -8.93 -15.52
N ASN A 59 36.08 -8.06 -15.73
CA ASN A 59 37.24 -7.89 -14.86
C ASN A 59 36.85 -7.16 -13.57
N ASP A 60 36.23 -7.86 -12.61
CA ASP A 60 35.75 -7.30 -11.34
C ASP A 60 36.88 -6.67 -10.47
N ASN A 61 38.14 -6.87 -10.83
CA ASN A 61 39.31 -6.35 -10.12
C ASN A 61 39.90 -5.05 -10.74
N GLN A 62 39.27 -4.52 -11.79
CA GLN A 62 39.73 -3.29 -12.45
C GLN A 62 39.28 -2.04 -11.67
N ARG A 63 40.26 -1.19 -11.32
CA ARG A 63 40.01 0.10 -10.64
C ARG A 63 39.05 0.94 -11.49
N TRP A 64 38.10 1.61 -10.85
CA TRP A 64 37.16 2.52 -11.50
C TRP A 64 37.87 3.81 -11.91
N THR A 65 37.76 4.19 -13.18
CA THR A 65 38.27 5.49 -13.67
C THR A 65 37.29 6.60 -13.32
N ALA A 66 37.77 7.85 -13.31
CA ALA A 66 36.93 9.02 -13.07
C ALA A 66 35.83 9.16 -14.15
N GLU A 67 36.14 8.81 -15.39
CA GLU A 67 35.20 8.84 -16.52
C GLU A 67 34.10 7.78 -16.38
N GLU A 68 34.44 6.56 -15.95
CA GLU A 68 33.45 5.51 -15.69
C GLU A 68 32.53 5.89 -14.53
N VAL A 69 33.07 6.55 -13.50
CA VAL A 69 32.28 7.05 -12.36
C VAL A 69 31.36 8.20 -12.79
N ALA A 70 31.85 9.14 -13.59
CA ALA A 70 31.04 10.24 -14.12
C ALA A 70 29.94 9.74 -15.07
N TYR A 71 30.26 8.76 -15.93
CA TYR A 71 29.27 8.11 -16.79
C TYR A 71 28.23 7.33 -15.98
N LEU A 72 28.67 6.64 -14.92
CA LEU A 72 27.76 5.97 -14.00
C LEU A 72 26.83 6.98 -13.33
N ASP A 73 27.33 8.10 -12.81
CA ASP A 73 26.55 9.17 -12.19
C ASP A 73 25.48 9.73 -13.13
N ASP A 74 25.89 10.14 -14.33
CA ASP A 74 25.01 10.77 -15.32
C ASP A 74 23.92 9.82 -15.84
N GLN A 75 24.23 8.53 -15.94
CA GLN A 75 23.32 7.54 -16.52
C GLN A 75 22.55 6.72 -15.48
N TRP A 76 22.89 6.84 -14.18
CA TRP A 76 22.21 6.12 -13.12
C TRP A 76 20.78 6.63 -12.93
N GLY A 77 19.81 5.81 -13.33
CA GLY A 77 18.38 6.14 -13.27
C GLY A 77 17.73 6.47 -14.59
N VAL A 78 18.54 6.87 -15.58
CA VAL A 78 18.11 7.05 -16.97
C VAL A 78 18.15 5.70 -17.70
N LEU A 79 19.27 4.98 -17.57
CA LEU A 79 19.48 3.68 -18.23
C LEU A 79 19.48 2.54 -17.22
N ASN A 80 18.94 1.39 -17.61
CA ASN A 80 19.05 0.17 -16.83
C ASN A 80 20.55 -0.15 -16.58
N TYR A 81 20.92 -0.45 -15.33
CA TYR A 81 22.30 -0.76 -14.96
C TYR A 81 22.92 -1.91 -15.78
N HIS A 82 22.12 -2.82 -16.35
CA HIS A 82 22.60 -3.81 -17.33
C HIS A 82 23.10 -3.17 -18.64
N ALA A 83 22.43 -2.13 -19.12
CA ALA A 83 22.86 -1.37 -20.31
C ALA A 83 24.11 -0.53 -20.00
N ILE A 84 24.17 0.05 -18.79
CA ILE A 84 25.37 0.74 -18.28
C ILE A 84 26.55 -0.25 -18.23
N ALA A 85 26.33 -1.45 -17.67
CA ALA A 85 27.34 -2.50 -17.60
C ALA A 85 27.86 -2.93 -18.97
N LYS A 86 26.97 -3.06 -19.97
CA LYS A 86 27.37 -3.37 -21.34
C LYS A 86 28.26 -2.28 -21.96
N LYS A 87 27.96 -0.99 -21.71
CA LYS A 87 28.75 0.12 -22.24
C LYS A 87 30.06 0.35 -21.48
N LEU A 88 30.10 0.01 -20.19
CA LEU A 88 31.32 0.06 -19.37
C LEU A 88 32.15 -1.23 -19.46
N GLU A 89 31.72 -2.21 -20.26
CA GLU A 89 32.37 -3.54 -20.38
C GLU A 89 32.63 -4.23 -19.02
N ARG A 90 31.76 -3.95 -18.03
CA ARG A 90 31.84 -4.48 -16.66
C ARG A 90 30.69 -5.45 -16.39
N THR A 91 30.81 -6.24 -15.32
CA THR A 91 29.67 -7.03 -14.85
C THR A 91 28.56 -6.10 -14.32
N PRO A 92 27.27 -6.46 -14.51
CA PRO A 92 26.17 -5.74 -13.88
C PRO A 92 26.30 -5.65 -12.35
N GLU A 93 26.95 -6.65 -11.75
CA GLU A 93 27.22 -6.70 -10.32
C GLU A 93 28.28 -5.69 -9.88
N ALA A 94 29.39 -5.54 -10.63
CA ALA A 94 30.39 -4.51 -10.36
C ALA A 94 29.79 -3.10 -10.42
N VAL A 95 28.97 -2.83 -11.44
CA VAL A 95 28.25 -1.56 -11.59
C VAL A 95 27.32 -1.31 -10.39
N ARG A 96 26.57 -2.34 -9.97
CA ARG A 96 25.67 -2.27 -8.80
C ARG A 96 26.43 -1.97 -7.51
N VAL A 97 27.52 -2.69 -7.24
CA VAL A 97 28.35 -2.52 -6.03
C VAL A 97 28.97 -1.13 -6.01
N LYS A 98 29.49 -0.64 -7.14
CA LYS A 98 30.06 0.71 -7.22
C LYS A 98 29.00 1.78 -6.98
N ALA A 99 27.84 1.65 -7.59
CA ALA A 99 26.74 2.58 -7.41
C ALA A 99 26.30 2.69 -5.94
N TYR A 100 26.15 1.56 -5.24
CA TYR A 100 25.88 1.55 -3.81
C TYR A 100 27.03 2.17 -2.99
N GLY A 101 28.28 1.91 -3.37
CA GLY A 101 29.46 2.52 -2.73
C GLY A 101 29.57 4.04 -2.94
N LEU A 102 28.97 4.57 -4.01
CA LEU A 102 28.84 6.02 -4.27
C LEU A 102 27.63 6.64 -3.59
N GLY A 103 26.82 5.85 -2.87
CA GLY A 103 25.61 6.32 -2.20
C GLY A 103 24.38 6.39 -3.10
N TYR A 104 24.45 5.89 -4.34
CA TYR A 104 23.25 5.79 -5.17
C TYR A 104 22.28 4.77 -4.57
N SER A 105 21.04 5.21 -4.39
CA SER A 105 19.96 4.35 -3.94
C SER A 105 19.54 3.38 -5.06
N SER A 106 18.69 2.41 -4.72
CA SER A 106 18.16 1.45 -5.70
C SER A 106 17.62 2.20 -6.92
N PHE A 107 18.03 1.80 -8.14
CA PHE A 107 17.62 2.35 -9.45
C PHE A 107 16.13 2.75 -9.53
N LEU A 108 15.26 2.07 -8.78
CA LEU A 108 13.82 2.36 -8.67
C LEU A 108 13.45 3.70 -8.03
N LEU A 109 14.37 4.38 -7.32
CA LEU A 109 14.14 5.67 -6.65
C LEU A 109 14.58 6.87 -7.48
N SER A 110 15.30 6.64 -8.59
CA SER A 110 15.86 7.68 -9.45
C SER A 110 14.93 8.10 -10.59
N GLN A 111 13.94 7.27 -10.94
CA GLN A 111 12.77 7.72 -11.69
C GLN A 111 11.79 8.32 -10.68
N ASP A 112 11.17 9.47 -10.98
CA ASP A 112 10.15 10.19 -10.18
C ASP A 112 8.86 9.39 -9.92
N GLY A 113 8.99 8.12 -9.54
CA GLY A 113 7.97 7.11 -9.51
C GLY A 113 8.06 6.28 -8.25
N ILE A 114 6.90 6.05 -7.66
CA ILE A 114 6.74 5.16 -6.52
C ILE A 114 6.39 3.75 -7.02
N THR A 115 6.98 2.72 -6.41
CA THR A 115 6.57 1.35 -6.72
C THR A 115 5.14 1.10 -6.25
N LEU A 116 4.38 0.26 -6.95
CA LEU A 116 2.99 -0.04 -6.57
C LEU A 116 2.88 -0.62 -5.14
N THR A 117 3.89 -1.38 -4.70
CA THR A 117 3.97 -1.88 -3.32
C THR A 117 4.17 -0.77 -2.29
N ALA A 118 5.03 0.22 -2.59
CA ALA A 118 5.24 1.37 -1.71
C ALA A 118 4.00 2.27 -1.67
N LEU A 119 3.34 2.48 -2.82
CA LEU A 119 2.06 3.17 -2.88
C LEU A 119 1.01 2.48 -2.00
N GLY A 120 0.89 1.15 -2.07
CA GLY A 120 -0.05 0.39 -1.23
C GLY A 120 0.20 0.56 0.26
N LYS A 121 1.47 0.60 0.68
CA LYS A 121 1.83 0.89 2.07
C LYS A 121 1.42 2.30 2.47
N ALA A 122 1.72 3.31 1.65
CA ALA A 122 1.36 4.70 1.92
C ALA A 122 -0.17 4.92 1.96
N LEU A 123 -0.92 4.21 1.12
CA LEU A 123 -2.38 4.27 1.07
C LEU A 123 -3.08 3.38 2.12
N HIS A 124 -2.34 2.51 2.82
CA HIS A 124 -2.90 1.42 3.64
C HIS A 124 -3.89 0.53 2.86
N VAL A 125 -3.57 0.25 1.60
CA VAL A 125 -4.37 -0.55 0.65
C VAL A 125 -3.60 -1.80 0.24
N ASN A 126 -4.31 -2.93 0.18
CA ASN A 126 -3.72 -4.21 -0.24
C ASN A 126 -3.31 -4.18 -1.72
N TYR A 127 -2.23 -4.89 -2.06
CA TYR A 127 -1.72 -4.97 -3.43
C TYR A 127 -2.75 -5.50 -4.43
N SER A 128 -3.62 -6.44 -4.02
CA SER A 128 -4.71 -6.95 -4.85
C SER A 128 -5.73 -5.87 -5.24
N THR A 129 -6.02 -4.92 -4.34
CA THR A 129 -6.88 -3.78 -4.62
C THR A 129 -6.23 -2.84 -5.64
N LEU A 130 -4.92 -2.61 -5.55
CA LEU A 130 -4.19 -1.83 -6.55
C LEU A 130 -4.21 -2.49 -7.93
N ARG A 131 -4.06 -3.82 -8.00
CA ARG A 131 -4.21 -4.58 -9.26
C ARG A 131 -5.63 -4.50 -9.82
N ARG A 132 -6.63 -4.46 -8.94
CA ARG A 132 -8.01 -4.20 -9.34
C ARG A 132 -8.19 -2.78 -9.90
N TRP A 133 -7.53 -1.78 -9.31
CA TRP A 133 -7.52 -0.41 -9.83
C TRP A 133 -6.86 -0.31 -11.20
N GLU A 134 -5.74 -1.00 -11.41
CA GLU A 134 -5.08 -1.15 -12.71
C GLU A 134 -6.06 -1.74 -13.75
N ARG A 135 -6.74 -2.84 -13.43
CA ARG A 135 -7.64 -3.54 -14.37
C ARG A 135 -8.97 -2.84 -14.65
N LEU A 136 -9.62 -2.28 -13.64
CA LEU A 136 -11.00 -1.78 -13.74
C LEU A 136 -11.08 -0.25 -13.90
N TYR A 137 -10.11 0.46 -13.34
CA TYR A 137 -10.13 1.92 -13.25
C TYR A 137 -8.95 2.56 -13.99
N GLY A 138 -8.09 1.76 -14.64
CA GLY A 138 -6.97 2.24 -15.45
C GLY A 138 -5.89 2.98 -14.67
N LEU A 139 -5.52 2.48 -13.48
CA LEU A 139 -4.40 3.06 -12.71
C LEU A 139 -3.13 3.07 -13.60
N PRO A 140 -2.46 4.23 -13.79
CA PRO A 140 -1.35 4.38 -14.73
C PRO A 140 -0.04 3.81 -14.18
N ALA A 141 0.01 2.50 -13.97
CA ALA A 141 1.20 1.79 -13.54
C ALA A 141 1.96 1.24 -14.76
N GLN A 142 3.23 1.59 -14.90
CA GLN A 142 4.09 1.10 -15.99
C GLN A 142 5.07 0.04 -15.47
N PRO A 143 5.21 -1.11 -16.15
CA PRO A 143 6.16 -2.14 -15.74
C PRO A 143 7.59 -1.75 -16.10
N VAL A 144 8.39 -1.41 -15.10
CA VAL A 144 9.81 -1.07 -15.27
C VAL A 144 10.68 -2.31 -15.03
N LYS A 145 11.62 -2.57 -15.96
CA LYS A 145 12.60 -3.67 -15.80
C LYS A 145 13.53 -3.34 -14.64
N THR A 146 13.44 -4.13 -13.56
CA THR A 146 14.31 -3.98 -12.39
C THR A 146 15.53 -4.89 -12.50
N THR A 147 15.35 -6.09 -13.02
CA THR A 147 16.43 -7.02 -13.37
C THR A 147 16.13 -7.59 -14.75
N GLU A 148 17.04 -8.39 -15.30
CA GLU A 148 16.85 -9.06 -16.58
C GLU A 148 15.54 -9.90 -16.63
N THR A 149 15.15 -10.51 -15.51
CA THR A 149 13.96 -11.37 -15.39
C THR A 149 12.76 -10.70 -14.73
N ARG A 150 12.97 -9.70 -13.86
CA ARG A 150 11.91 -9.13 -13.02
C ARG A 150 11.51 -7.73 -13.48
N ARG A 151 10.20 -7.54 -13.62
CA ARG A 151 9.56 -6.25 -13.87
C ARG A 151 8.74 -5.84 -12.67
N LYS A 152 8.85 -4.59 -12.24
CA LYS A 152 8.05 -4.02 -11.15
C LYS A 152 7.18 -2.88 -11.67
N PRO A 153 5.88 -2.83 -11.33
CA PRO A 153 5.03 -1.71 -11.69
C PRO A 153 5.42 -0.46 -10.88
N ILE A 154 5.71 0.62 -11.58
CA ILE A 154 6.02 1.96 -11.04
C ILE A 154 4.97 2.95 -11.54
N ILE A 155 4.61 3.90 -10.70
CA ILE A 155 3.69 4.99 -11.03
C ILE A 155 4.30 6.32 -10.64
N SER A 156 4.26 7.31 -11.53
CA SER A 156 4.66 8.67 -11.19
C SER A 156 3.63 9.31 -10.26
N LEU A 157 4.09 10.10 -9.28
CA LEU A 157 3.20 10.74 -8.30
C LEU A 157 2.22 11.72 -8.97
N SER A 158 2.64 12.45 -10.00
CA SER A 158 1.77 13.35 -10.77
C SER A 158 0.64 12.57 -11.45
N ALA A 159 0.97 11.51 -12.18
CA ALA A 159 0.01 10.63 -12.84
C ALA A 159 -0.95 9.96 -11.84
N PHE A 160 -0.46 9.59 -10.65
CA PHE A 160 -1.30 9.09 -9.57
C PHE A 160 -2.32 10.14 -9.11
N TRP A 161 -1.89 11.38 -8.88
CA TRP A 161 -2.78 12.45 -8.41
C TRP A 161 -3.85 12.83 -9.45
N GLU A 162 -3.51 12.86 -10.73
CA GLU A 162 -4.48 13.06 -11.82
C GLU A 162 -5.53 11.95 -11.87
N TRP A 163 -5.09 10.70 -11.71
CA TRP A 163 -5.98 9.55 -11.66
C TRP A 163 -6.87 9.55 -10.40
N ALA A 164 -6.30 9.90 -9.25
CA ALA A 164 -7.02 9.99 -7.97
C ALA A 164 -8.07 11.10 -7.99
N ALA A 165 -7.79 12.21 -8.68
CA ALA A 165 -8.74 13.31 -8.85
C ALA A 165 -10.01 12.90 -9.62
N LYS A 166 -9.91 11.92 -10.53
CA LYS A 166 -11.06 11.34 -11.26
C LYS A 166 -11.79 10.27 -10.45
N ASN A 167 -11.09 9.58 -9.54
CA ASN A 167 -11.60 8.44 -8.78
C ASN A 167 -11.70 8.70 -7.26
N ARG A 168 -12.07 9.94 -6.86
CA ARG A 168 -12.05 10.40 -5.45
C ARG A 168 -12.81 9.48 -4.50
N ASN A 169 -14.01 9.04 -4.90
CA ASN A 169 -14.89 8.22 -4.07
C ASN A 169 -14.38 6.79 -3.82
N GLY A 170 -13.37 6.34 -4.57
CA GLY A 170 -12.80 4.99 -4.45
C GLY A 170 -11.68 4.87 -3.43
N ILE A 171 -11.16 6.00 -2.92
CA ILE A 171 -9.96 6.08 -2.08
C ILE A 171 -10.34 6.72 -0.74
N ASP A 172 -9.97 6.09 0.37
CA ASP A 172 -10.16 6.67 1.71
C ASP A 172 -8.93 7.51 2.08
N PHE A 173 -8.98 8.82 1.81
CA PHE A 173 -7.90 9.75 2.11
C PHE A 173 -7.76 10.01 3.62
N SER A 174 -8.73 9.63 4.46
CA SER A 174 -8.63 9.77 5.92
C SER A 174 -7.52 8.90 6.53
N ARG A 175 -7.07 7.86 5.83
CA ARG A 175 -6.06 6.91 6.32
C ARG A 175 -4.62 7.27 5.94
N ILE A 176 -4.46 8.14 4.96
CA ILE A 176 -3.15 8.51 4.41
C ILE A 176 -2.56 9.58 5.32
N ALA A 177 -1.26 9.55 5.65
CA ALA A 177 -0.67 10.68 6.37
C ALA A 177 -0.52 11.90 5.43
N PRO A 178 -0.75 13.14 5.88
CA PRO A 178 -0.47 14.33 5.07
C PRO A 178 0.96 14.32 4.57
N HIS A 179 1.15 14.63 3.29
CA HIS A 179 2.43 14.67 2.58
C HIS A 179 3.16 13.32 2.46
N ALA A 180 2.49 12.19 2.75
CA ALA A 180 3.09 10.86 2.63
C ALA A 180 3.49 10.48 1.20
N LEU A 181 2.88 11.12 0.20
CA LEU A 181 3.13 10.90 -1.23
C LEU A 181 3.71 12.16 -1.91
N GLY A 182 4.44 12.98 -1.15
CA GLY A 182 5.06 14.20 -1.64
C GLY A 182 4.11 15.40 -1.60
N VAL A 183 4.18 16.26 -2.63
CA VAL A 183 3.34 17.46 -2.74
C VAL A 183 1.89 17.04 -2.98
N GLU A 184 1.02 17.39 -2.04
CA GLU A 184 -0.42 17.09 -2.14
C GLU A 184 -1.13 18.22 -2.92
N PRO A 185 -2.00 17.87 -3.89
CA PRO A 185 -2.92 18.83 -4.49
C PRO A 185 -3.89 19.42 -3.45
N GLU A 186 -4.32 20.68 -3.65
CA GLU A 186 -5.19 21.39 -2.70
C GLU A 186 -6.51 20.66 -2.42
N TRP A 187 -7.11 20.03 -3.44
CA TRP A 187 -8.37 19.31 -3.32
C TRP A 187 -8.31 18.12 -2.34
N VAL A 188 -7.12 17.56 -2.10
CA VAL A 188 -6.95 16.42 -1.19
C VAL A 188 -7.27 16.81 0.24
N ARG A 189 -6.95 18.05 0.63
CA ARG A 189 -7.24 18.57 1.98
C ARG A 189 -8.74 18.60 2.25
N GLU A 190 -9.52 19.08 1.28
CA GLU A 190 -10.97 19.14 1.37
C GLU A 190 -11.58 17.73 1.35
N GLN A 191 -11.14 16.87 0.44
CA GLN A 191 -11.61 15.48 0.34
C GLN A 191 -11.35 14.72 1.64
N ARG A 192 -10.19 14.90 2.26
CA ARG A 192 -9.83 14.27 3.54
C ARG A 192 -10.80 14.66 4.66
N GLN A 193 -11.24 15.91 4.72
CA GLN A 193 -12.23 16.36 5.70
C GLN A 193 -13.59 15.69 5.44
N GLN A 194 -13.99 15.59 4.17
CA GLN A 194 -15.22 14.90 3.76
C GLN A 194 -15.19 13.41 4.13
N ASP A 195 -14.09 12.71 3.83
CA ASP A 195 -13.92 11.29 4.15
C ASP A 195 -13.97 11.03 5.66
N VAL A 196 -13.35 11.89 6.47
CA VAL A 196 -13.43 11.81 7.94
C VAL A 196 -14.88 11.97 8.41
N HIS A 197 -15.61 12.92 7.84
CA HIS A 197 -17.02 13.14 8.16
C HIS A 197 -17.89 11.94 7.77
N ASP A 198 -17.69 11.39 6.58
CA ASP A 198 -18.43 10.23 6.09
C ASP A 198 -18.12 8.96 6.85
N LYS A 199 -16.86 8.78 7.28
CA LYS A 199 -16.46 7.69 8.16
C LYS A 199 -17.10 7.80 9.54
N ARG A 200 -17.15 9.02 10.11
CA ARG A 200 -17.89 9.29 11.35
C ARG A 200 -19.36 8.95 11.17
N LYS A 201 -20.00 9.37 10.07
CA LYS A 201 -21.39 9.01 9.75
C LYS A 201 -21.58 7.50 9.67
N LYS A 202 -20.74 6.77 8.94
CA LYS A 202 -20.82 5.30 8.84
C LYS A 202 -20.66 4.62 10.20
N LYS A 203 -19.72 5.07 11.03
CA LYS A 203 -19.52 4.53 12.39
C LYS A 203 -20.75 4.70 13.27
N ARG A 204 -21.52 5.79 13.12
CA ARG A 204 -22.77 5.97 13.88
C ARG A 204 -23.80 4.85 13.63
N TYR A 205 -23.76 4.24 12.45
CA TYR A 205 -24.65 3.15 12.05
C TYR A 205 -23.96 1.78 12.03
N SER A 206 -22.72 1.66 12.50
CA SER A 206 -22.04 0.36 12.56
C SER A 206 -22.70 -0.56 13.57
N ASN A 207 -22.36 -1.84 13.54
CA ASN A 207 -22.80 -2.77 14.58
C ASN A 207 -22.27 -2.31 15.97
N TRP A 208 -23.02 -2.68 17.01
CA TRP A 208 -22.63 -2.44 18.40
C TRP A 208 -21.50 -3.39 18.77
N THR A 209 -20.45 -2.88 19.42
CA THR A 209 -19.45 -3.72 20.06
C THR A 209 -19.94 -4.16 21.45
N GLU A 210 -19.39 -5.26 21.96
CA GLU A 210 -19.71 -5.74 23.31
C GLU A 210 -19.36 -4.70 24.39
N THR A 211 -18.27 -3.96 24.20
CA THR A 211 -17.85 -2.87 25.09
C THR A 211 -18.82 -1.68 25.05
N GLU A 212 -19.26 -1.27 23.85
CA GLU A 212 -20.25 -0.21 23.67
C GLU A 212 -21.60 -0.60 24.28
N GLU A 213 -22.00 -1.85 24.14
CA GLU A 213 -23.23 -2.38 24.74
C GLU A 213 -23.17 -2.35 26.27
N LYS A 214 -22.11 -2.89 26.88
CA LYS A 214 -21.92 -2.83 28.34
C LYS A 214 -21.93 -1.39 28.86
N TRP A 215 -21.31 -0.47 28.12
CA TRP A 215 -21.30 0.94 28.48
C TRP A 215 -22.68 1.59 28.39
N LEU A 216 -23.46 1.31 27.33
CA LEU A 216 -24.85 1.75 27.23
C LEU A 216 -25.67 1.25 28.43
N LEU A 217 -25.59 -0.04 28.75
CA LEU A 217 -26.35 -0.63 29.86
C LEU A 217 -25.99 0.00 31.21
N LEU A 218 -24.69 0.26 31.44
CA LEU A 218 -24.21 0.95 32.62
C LEU A 218 -24.79 2.37 32.73
N LEU A 219 -24.75 3.14 31.64
CA LEU A 219 -25.29 4.51 31.61
C LEU A 219 -26.80 4.54 31.84
N VAL A 220 -27.55 3.59 31.28
CA VAL A 220 -29.00 3.49 31.53
C VAL A 220 -29.28 3.09 32.97
N LYS A 221 -28.50 2.18 33.55
CA LYS A 221 -28.66 1.76 34.96
C LYS A 221 -28.43 2.91 35.96
N GLN A 222 -27.59 3.89 35.62
CA GLN A 222 -27.40 5.08 36.44
C GLN A 222 -28.66 5.97 36.51
N GLY A 223 -29.57 5.88 35.53
CA GLY A 223 -30.85 6.58 35.53
C GLY A 223 -30.76 8.11 35.44
N LYS A 224 -29.59 8.66 35.06
CA LYS A 224 -29.33 10.11 35.02
C LYS A 224 -29.53 10.75 33.65
N TYR A 225 -29.48 9.96 32.59
CA TYR A 225 -29.38 10.47 31.22
C TYR A 225 -30.68 10.29 30.44
N THR A 226 -30.98 11.27 29.61
CA THR A 226 -32.03 11.20 28.59
C THR A 226 -31.51 10.51 27.32
N TYR A 227 -32.43 10.09 26.44
CA TYR A 227 -32.04 9.52 25.13
C TYR A 227 -31.16 10.46 24.30
N LYS A 228 -31.42 11.78 24.36
CA LYS A 228 -30.65 12.79 23.63
C LYS A 228 -29.22 12.88 24.14
N GLU A 229 -29.04 12.86 25.47
CA GLU A 229 -27.72 12.88 26.10
C GLU A 229 -26.95 11.58 25.84
N LEU A 230 -27.61 10.42 25.94
CA LEU A 230 -27.01 9.13 25.58
C LEU A 230 -26.58 9.08 24.11
N ALA A 231 -27.39 9.65 23.21
CA ALA A 231 -27.06 9.76 21.80
C ALA A 231 -25.81 10.61 21.55
N GLY A 232 -25.65 11.71 22.32
CA GLY A 232 -24.45 12.52 22.33
C GLY A 232 -23.22 11.77 22.85
N LEU A 233 -23.33 11.16 24.03
CA LEU A 233 -22.23 10.44 24.70
C LEU A 233 -21.72 9.24 23.90
N LEU A 234 -22.64 8.43 23.36
CA LEU A 234 -22.29 7.24 22.57
C LEU A 234 -21.99 7.60 21.11
N ASN A 235 -22.25 8.85 20.70
CA ASN A 235 -22.21 9.28 19.29
C ASN A 235 -23.03 8.32 18.40
N ARG A 236 -24.23 7.94 18.85
CA ARG A 236 -25.17 7.05 18.16
C ARG A 236 -26.53 7.73 18.05
N PRO A 237 -27.31 7.54 16.97
CA PRO A 237 -28.64 8.13 16.88
C PRO A 237 -29.60 7.48 17.89
N GLU A 238 -30.54 8.26 18.43
CA GLU A 238 -31.49 7.83 19.49
C GLU A 238 -32.21 6.52 19.13
N ASN A 239 -32.62 6.38 17.86
CA ASN A 239 -33.31 5.19 17.37
C ASN A 239 -32.46 3.91 17.50
N THR A 240 -31.15 3.97 17.27
CA THR A 240 -30.27 2.80 17.43
C THR A 240 -30.11 2.39 18.89
N ILE A 241 -30.16 3.35 19.82
CA ILE A 241 -30.14 3.10 21.26
C ILE A 241 -31.45 2.43 21.68
N VAL A 242 -32.60 2.94 21.23
CA VAL A 242 -33.90 2.34 21.50
C VAL A 242 -33.98 0.90 20.99
N LYS A 243 -33.57 0.68 19.73
CA LYS A 243 -33.51 -0.68 19.15
C LYS A 243 -32.63 -1.59 19.99
N LYS A 244 -31.40 -1.15 20.30
CA LYS A 244 -30.47 -1.96 21.09
C LYS A 244 -31.01 -2.32 22.47
N LEU A 245 -31.63 -1.38 23.19
CA LEU A 245 -32.25 -1.66 24.49
C LEU A 245 -33.40 -2.67 24.40
N ASN A 246 -34.18 -2.61 23.31
CA ASN A 246 -35.24 -3.58 23.05
C ASN A 246 -34.67 -4.97 22.69
N ASP A 247 -33.64 -5.02 21.83
CA ASP A 247 -32.97 -6.25 21.43
C ASP A 247 -32.33 -6.96 22.63
N CYS A 248 -31.71 -6.21 23.54
CA CYS A 248 -31.14 -6.72 24.79
C CYS A 248 -32.20 -7.03 25.86
N LYS A 249 -33.49 -6.79 25.59
CA LYS A 249 -34.62 -6.94 26.54
C LYS A 249 -34.36 -6.32 27.91
N PHE A 250 -33.59 -5.23 27.94
CA PHE A 250 -33.24 -4.58 29.19
C PHE A 250 -34.48 -3.95 29.82
N THR A 251 -34.60 -3.95 31.15
CA THR A 251 -35.82 -3.48 31.85
C THR A 251 -35.77 -1.98 32.14
N ALA A 252 -34.62 -1.45 32.57
CA ALA A 252 -34.50 -0.03 32.86
C ALA A 252 -34.55 0.82 31.58
N ARG A 253 -35.11 2.03 31.69
CA ARG A 253 -35.27 2.97 30.56
C ARG A 253 -34.62 4.31 30.91
N PRO A 254 -33.96 4.96 29.94
CA PRO A 254 -33.48 6.33 30.09
C PRO A 254 -34.60 7.30 30.47
N LEU A 255 -34.23 8.42 31.11
CA LEU A 255 -35.17 9.47 31.47
C LEU A 255 -35.84 10.05 30.22
N LYS A 256 -37.15 10.31 30.32
CA LYS A 256 -37.89 10.99 29.26
C LYS A 256 -37.57 12.48 29.33
N ALA A 257 -37.23 13.08 28.19
CA ALA A 257 -37.12 14.54 28.09
C ALA A 257 -38.48 15.21 28.39
N SER A 258 -38.45 16.38 29.02
CA SER A 258 -39.65 17.15 29.35
C SER A 258 -40.50 17.40 28.11
N PRO A 259 -41.82 17.14 28.15
CA PRO A 259 -42.69 17.27 27.00
C PRO A 259 -42.87 18.74 26.60
N ARG A 260 -42.13 19.18 25.57
CA ARG A 260 -42.29 20.51 24.96
C ARG A 260 -43.44 20.48 23.96
N ARG A 261 -44.48 21.29 24.17
CA ARG A 261 -45.60 21.45 23.22
C ARG A 261 -45.09 21.99 21.88
N TRP A 262 -45.71 21.56 20.78
CA TRP A 262 -45.41 22.04 19.43
C TRP A 262 -46.13 23.36 19.18
N LYS A 263 -45.38 24.44 18.90
CA LYS A 263 -45.96 25.68 18.39
C LYS A 263 -46.23 25.55 16.89
N GLU A 264 -47.09 26.41 16.36
CA GLU A 264 -47.42 26.43 14.94
C GLU A 264 -46.20 26.80 14.08
N GLU A 265 -45.40 27.78 14.53
CA GLU A 265 -44.10 28.17 13.96
C GLU A 265 -43.12 26.98 13.82
N ASP A 266 -43.06 26.12 14.85
CA ASP A 266 -42.17 24.96 14.85
C ASP A 266 -42.60 23.91 13.80
N VAL A 267 -43.91 23.78 13.58
CA VAL A 267 -44.49 22.84 12.61
C VAL A 267 -44.24 23.35 11.20
N GLU A 268 -44.41 24.65 10.96
CA GLU A 268 -44.09 25.28 9.68
C GLU A 268 -42.60 25.16 9.35
N THR A 269 -41.73 25.44 10.33
CA THR A 269 -40.27 25.27 10.19
C THR A 269 -39.92 23.83 9.82
N LEU A 270 -40.53 22.85 10.50
CA LEU A 270 -40.33 21.42 10.19
C LEU A 270 -40.73 21.06 8.76
N LEU A 271 -41.88 21.55 8.28
CA LEU A 271 -42.35 21.28 6.92
C LEU A 271 -41.46 21.96 5.87
N ASN A 272 -41.07 23.22 6.09
CA ASN A 272 -40.19 23.96 5.19
C ASN A 272 -38.80 23.33 5.08
N LEU A 273 -38.18 22.96 6.19
CA LEU A 273 -36.87 22.29 6.17
C LEU A 273 -36.95 20.92 5.50
N ARG A 274 -38.06 20.20 5.66
CA ARG A 274 -38.25 18.92 4.97
C ARG A 274 -38.40 19.09 3.47
N ARG A 275 -39.11 20.13 3.00
CA ARG A 275 -39.21 20.49 1.57
C ARG A 275 -37.85 20.85 0.98
N LYS A 276 -36.99 21.52 1.75
CA LYS A 276 -35.61 21.86 1.38
C LYS A 276 -34.64 20.65 1.38
N GLY A 277 -35.11 19.45 1.72
CA GLY A 277 -34.30 18.22 1.68
C GLY A 277 -33.48 17.94 2.94
N PHE A 278 -33.63 18.72 4.01
CA PHE A 278 -32.91 18.48 5.26
C PHE A 278 -33.33 17.16 5.92
N THR A 279 -32.37 16.55 6.61
CA THR A 279 -32.59 15.32 7.36
C THR A 279 -33.35 15.62 8.66
N LEU A 280 -34.12 14.64 9.15
CA LEU A 280 -34.90 14.81 10.40
C LEU A 280 -34.01 15.13 11.62
N ARG A 281 -32.75 14.71 11.58
CA ARG A 281 -31.75 15.01 12.59
C ARG A 281 -31.36 16.49 12.59
N GLU A 282 -31.01 17.04 11.42
CA GLU A 282 -30.66 18.46 11.29
C GLU A 282 -31.83 19.36 11.73
N ILE A 283 -33.05 18.96 11.38
CA ILE A 283 -34.28 19.62 11.83
C ILE A 283 -34.43 19.54 13.36
N ALA A 284 -34.12 18.38 13.96
CA ALA A 284 -34.19 18.21 15.41
C ALA A 284 -33.16 19.05 16.16
N ASP A 285 -31.93 19.11 15.63
CA ASP A 285 -30.86 19.95 16.16
C ASP A 285 -31.25 21.43 16.09
N GLN A 286 -31.80 21.89 14.95
CA GLN A 286 -32.25 23.27 14.77
C GLN A 286 -33.44 23.65 15.67
N LEU A 287 -34.39 22.74 15.88
CA LEU A 287 -35.55 22.96 16.77
C LEU A 287 -35.23 22.71 18.26
N GLY A 288 -34.01 22.27 18.58
CA GLY A 288 -33.59 21.87 19.91
C GLY A 288 -34.36 20.66 20.47
N ARG A 289 -35.07 19.91 19.62
CA ARG A 289 -35.88 18.73 20.00
C ARG A 289 -35.11 17.43 19.76
N SER A 290 -35.67 16.30 20.20
CA SER A 290 -35.13 14.98 19.88
C SER A 290 -35.52 14.55 18.46
N GLU A 291 -34.67 13.75 17.80
CA GLU A 291 -34.93 13.23 16.45
C GLU A 291 -36.25 12.44 16.41
N MET A 292 -36.51 11.67 17.48
CA MET A 292 -37.75 10.91 17.63
C MET A 292 -39.01 11.78 17.74
N ALA A 293 -38.92 12.93 18.43
CA ALA A 293 -40.06 13.84 18.55
C ALA A 293 -40.43 14.47 17.20
N VAL A 294 -39.43 14.89 16.44
CA VAL A 294 -39.60 15.43 15.07
C VAL A 294 -40.19 14.37 14.15
N LYS A 295 -39.63 13.15 14.15
CA LYS A 295 -40.14 12.03 13.36
C LYS A 295 -41.60 11.70 13.68
N GLY A 296 -41.94 11.59 14.96
CA GLY A 296 -43.30 11.28 15.40
C GLY A 296 -44.31 12.36 15.02
N LYS A 297 -43.94 13.65 15.11
CA LYS A 297 -44.80 14.76 14.67
C LYS A 297 -44.99 14.75 13.15
N TYR A 298 -43.91 14.58 12.38
CA TYR A 298 -43.95 14.53 10.92
C TYR A 298 -44.84 13.38 10.41
N GLN A 299 -44.73 12.18 11.00
CA GLN A 299 -45.59 11.07 10.63
C GLN A 299 -47.08 11.37 10.89
N LYS A 300 -47.42 11.95 12.06
CA LYS A 300 -48.80 12.35 12.37
C LYS A 300 -49.36 13.37 11.38
N LEU A 301 -48.55 14.32 10.91
CA LEU A 301 -48.95 15.30 9.91
C LEU A 301 -49.22 14.62 8.56
N LYS A 302 -48.32 13.75 8.11
CA LYS A 302 -48.49 13.00 6.85
C LYS A 302 -49.75 12.12 6.87
N THR A 303 -50.01 11.41 7.96
CA THR A 303 -51.23 10.59 8.10
C THR A 303 -52.49 11.45 8.04
N ARG A 304 -52.48 12.64 8.66
CA ARG A 304 -53.63 13.56 8.66
C ARG A 304 -53.89 14.18 7.29
N GLU A 305 -52.85 14.40 6.49
CA GLU A 305 -52.96 14.85 5.09
C GLU A 305 -53.48 13.74 4.17
N SER A 306 -53.10 12.48 4.37
CA SER A 306 -53.64 11.34 3.59
C SER A 306 -55.07 10.93 3.96
N SER A 307 -55.60 11.39 5.09
CA SER A 307 -56.97 11.12 5.53
C SER A 307 -57.95 12.27 5.23
N ARG A 308 -57.51 13.28 4.48
CA ARG A 308 -58.31 14.39 3.95
C ARG A 308 -58.40 14.26 2.44
#